data_AF-A0A929GNL2-F1
#
_entry.id   AF-A0A929GNL2-F1
#
_cell.length_a   1.000
_cell.length_b   1.000
_cell.length_c   1.000
_cell.angle_alpha   90.00
_cell.angle_beta   90.00
_cell.angle_gamma   90.00
#
_symmetry.space_group_name_H-M   'P 1'
#
loop_
_entity.id
_entity.type
_entity.pdbx_description
1 polymer ?
#
loop_
_entity_poly.entity_id
_entity_poly.type
_entity_poly.pdbx_seq_one_letter_code
_entity_poly.pdbx_strand_id
1 'polypeptide(L)'
;EMISMGKSLTDAREGGCSGCIEVGAFGKEAYVLTGYLNVPKILEITLNNGIDPVTGKRAGCQSGDPKLFKTYEDVYSAFHTQLNYIVDQKIRVSNYIDTMFAKYSPAPFLSVVIEDCISTGKDYYNGGPRYNTNYIQCTGLGTVTDSLSTLKHHVFEQKTFSLEHVLTAVSNNFKNEEILRQTIVNRTPFFGNDDNFADNIALRVYDDLVKSIDGKPNVKGGKYHLNMLSTTCHVYFGKVMGAMPNGRLAEKSISDGTSPSHGCDINGPSAVIRSLTKLDHTRSGGTLLNQRFLPSLLKRDEDIIKLGKLIRSYFILGGHHIQFNIVDTATLRAAQENPEDYKDLLVRMAGYSDYFNDMNSDLQQEVIDRTENESF
;
A
#
# COMPACT_ATOMS: atom_id res chain seq x y z
N GLU A 1 6.74 -6.72 15.99
CA GLU A 1 6.81 -7.37 14.66
C GLU A 1 7.58 -8.69 14.72
N MET A 2 8.92 -8.71 14.74
CA MET A 2 9.64 -10.00 14.64
C MET A 2 9.29 -11.02 15.74
N ILE A 3 9.10 -10.57 16.99
CA ILE A 3 8.70 -11.47 18.09
C ILE A 3 7.31 -12.07 17.86
N SER A 4 6.34 -11.28 17.35
CA SER A 4 4.99 -11.81 17.05
C SER A 4 5.02 -12.82 15.89
N MET A 5 6.04 -12.77 15.03
CA MET A 5 6.29 -13.74 13.97
C MET A 5 7.13 -14.95 14.44
N GLY A 6 7.34 -15.12 15.75
CA GLY A 6 7.99 -16.29 16.34
C GLY A 6 9.51 -16.22 16.46
N LYS A 7 10.12 -15.05 16.25
CA LYS A 7 11.57 -14.87 16.44
C LYS A 7 11.91 -14.76 17.92
N SER A 8 13.08 -15.26 18.31
CA SER A 8 13.61 -15.02 19.65
C SER A 8 13.89 -13.54 19.87
N LEU A 9 13.88 -13.07 21.12
CA LEU A 9 14.21 -11.68 21.42
C LEU A 9 15.63 -11.32 20.97
N THR A 10 16.57 -12.27 21.08
CA THR A 10 17.96 -12.09 20.63
C THR A 10 18.00 -11.89 19.12
N ASP A 11 17.39 -12.80 18.35
CA ASP A 11 17.40 -12.72 16.89
C ASP A 11 16.64 -11.49 16.37
N ALA A 12 15.58 -11.07 17.07
CA ALA A 12 14.84 -9.85 16.76
C ALA A 12 15.67 -8.57 17.02
N ARG A 13 16.61 -8.57 17.98
CA ARG A 13 17.52 -7.44 18.22
C ARG A 13 18.65 -7.34 17.20
N GLU A 14 19.00 -8.46 16.58
CA GLU A 14 20.01 -8.55 15.53
C GLU A 14 19.43 -8.36 14.11
N GLY A 15 18.10 -8.36 14.00
CA GLY A 15 17.39 -8.09 12.76
C GLY A 15 17.21 -6.60 12.47
N GLY A 16 16.47 -6.32 11.42
CA GLY A 16 16.16 -4.96 10.97
C GLY A 16 15.39 -4.96 9.66
N CYS A 17 15.40 -3.82 8.97
CA CYS A 17 14.79 -3.69 7.65
C CYS A 17 15.80 -3.98 6.54
N SER A 18 15.35 -4.67 5.49
CA SER A 18 16.11 -4.84 4.23
C SER A 18 15.23 -4.48 3.04
N GLY A 19 15.82 -4.38 1.85
CA GLY A 19 15.08 -4.00 0.65
C GLY A 19 14.53 -2.58 0.78
N CYS A 20 13.22 -2.46 0.93
CA CYS A 20 12.52 -1.19 1.15
C CYS A 20 12.30 -0.93 2.65
N ILE A 21 11.51 -1.79 3.30
CA ILE A 21 10.99 -1.63 4.67
C ILE A 21 10.79 -2.97 5.41
N GLU A 22 11.13 -4.09 4.77
CA GLU A 22 10.75 -5.42 5.20
C GLU A 22 11.60 -5.89 6.37
N VAL A 23 10.95 -6.25 7.48
CA VAL A 23 11.64 -6.72 8.69
C VAL A 23 12.01 -8.20 8.58
N GLY A 24 13.23 -8.53 9.01
CA GLY A 24 13.69 -9.91 9.06
C GLY A 24 14.82 -10.13 10.05
N ALA A 25 14.98 -11.37 10.51
CA ALA A 25 16.12 -11.79 11.32
C ALA A 25 17.34 -12.04 10.41
N PHE A 26 18.25 -11.06 10.37
CA PHE A 26 19.39 -11.07 9.47
C PHE A 26 20.28 -12.30 9.65
N GLY A 27 20.60 -12.95 8.52
CA GLY A 27 21.42 -14.16 8.49
C GLY A 27 20.70 -15.43 8.97
N LYS A 28 19.44 -15.36 9.39
CA LYS A 28 18.72 -16.46 10.06
C LYS A 28 17.35 -16.77 9.45
N GLU A 29 16.90 -15.97 8.49
CA GLU A 29 15.53 -16.04 7.98
C GLU A 29 15.49 -16.04 6.45
N ALA A 30 14.62 -16.90 5.90
CA ALA A 30 14.06 -16.71 4.57
C ALA A 30 12.71 -15.99 4.65
N TYR A 31 12.71 -14.68 4.43
CA TYR A 31 11.50 -13.84 4.42
C TYR A 31 11.09 -13.46 2.99
N VAL A 32 10.42 -14.39 2.32
CA VAL A 32 10.19 -14.33 0.86
C VAL A 32 8.94 -13.53 0.51
N LEU A 33 9.11 -12.52 -0.34
CA LEU A 33 8.03 -11.71 -0.88
C LEU A 33 7.43 -12.40 -2.11
N THR A 34 6.14 -12.78 -2.06
CA THR A 34 5.48 -13.57 -3.12
C THR A 34 4.71 -12.72 -4.14
N GLY A 35 4.86 -11.41 -4.06
CA GLY A 35 4.38 -10.43 -5.03
C GLY A 35 3.24 -9.58 -4.50
N TYR A 36 2.99 -8.49 -5.20
CA TYR A 36 2.07 -7.45 -4.75
C TYR A 36 0.58 -7.86 -4.85
N LEU A 37 -0.26 -7.20 -4.06
CA LEU A 37 -1.73 -7.28 -4.08
C LEU A 37 -2.32 -5.87 -4.27
N ASN A 38 -3.06 -5.68 -5.35
CA ASN A 38 -3.75 -4.44 -5.67
C ASN A 38 -5.08 -4.37 -4.91
N VAL A 39 -5.10 -3.78 -3.72
CA VAL A 39 -6.29 -3.74 -2.86
C VAL A 39 -7.44 -2.93 -3.49
N PRO A 40 -7.21 -1.74 -4.11
CA PRO A 40 -8.24 -1.04 -4.85
C PRO A 40 -8.89 -1.85 -5.98
N LYS A 41 -8.12 -2.66 -6.72
CA LYS A 41 -8.66 -3.51 -7.79
C LYS A 41 -9.64 -4.54 -7.28
N ILE A 42 -9.46 -5.03 -6.05
CA ILE A 42 -10.41 -5.94 -5.41
C ILE A 42 -11.78 -5.25 -5.30
N LEU A 43 -11.81 -4.00 -4.84
CA LEU A 43 -13.04 -3.21 -4.78
C LEU A 43 -13.62 -2.93 -6.18
N GLU A 44 -12.79 -2.60 -7.17
CA GLU A 44 -13.26 -2.43 -8.56
C GLU A 44 -13.96 -3.70 -9.08
N ILE A 45 -13.37 -4.87 -8.83
CA ILE A 45 -13.95 -6.18 -9.17
C ILE A 45 -15.23 -6.44 -8.37
N THR A 46 -15.29 -6.06 -7.09
CA THR A 46 -16.51 -6.14 -6.26
C THR A 46 -17.65 -5.34 -6.89
N LEU A 47 -17.38 -4.09 -7.28
CA LEU A 47 -18.36 -3.17 -7.89
C LEU A 47 -18.72 -3.57 -9.33
N ASN A 48 -18.16 -4.67 -9.84
CA ASN A 48 -18.47 -5.29 -11.12
C ASN A 48 -18.78 -6.80 -10.97
N ASN A 49 -19.18 -7.25 -9.78
CA ASN A 49 -19.60 -8.63 -9.48
C ASN A 49 -18.62 -9.72 -9.97
N GLY A 50 -17.33 -9.50 -9.73
CA GLY A 50 -16.26 -10.43 -10.09
C GLY A 50 -15.67 -10.23 -11.49
N ILE A 51 -16.20 -9.31 -12.29
CA ILE A 51 -15.66 -8.97 -13.60
C ILE A 51 -14.66 -7.83 -13.44
N ASP A 52 -13.51 -7.98 -14.08
CA ASP A 52 -12.59 -6.87 -14.28
C ASP A 52 -13.10 -6.01 -15.44
N PRO A 53 -13.51 -4.74 -15.20
CA PRO A 53 -14.08 -3.89 -16.24
C PRO A 53 -13.07 -3.51 -17.34
N VAL A 54 -11.75 -3.58 -17.06
CA VAL A 54 -10.71 -3.24 -18.04
C VAL A 54 -10.55 -4.36 -19.07
N THR A 55 -10.59 -5.62 -18.63
CA THR A 55 -10.40 -6.78 -19.51
C THR A 55 -11.70 -7.44 -19.96
N GLY A 56 -12.82 -7.13 -19.31
CA GLY A 56 -14.11 -7.80 -19.49
C GLY A 56 -14.14 -9.26 -19.01
N LYS A 57 -13.06 -9.74 -18.37
CA LYS A 57 -12.93 -11.13 -17.92
C LYS A 57 -13.27 -11.26 -16.44
N ARG A 58 -13.70 -12.45 -16.04
CA ARG A 58 -13.89 -12.77 -14.62
C ARG A 58 -12.54 -12.89 -13.93
N ALA A 59 -12.31 -12.05 -12.94
CA ALA A 59 -11.10 -12.02 -12.11
C ALA A 59 -11.38 -12.31 -10.62
N GLY A 60 -12.65 -12.26 -10.21
CA GLY A 60 -13.11 -12.58 -8.85
C GLY A 60 -14.31 -13.53 -8.83
N CYS A 61 -14.83 -13.76 -7.63
CA CYS A 61 -16.04 -14.54 -7.40
C CYS A 61 -17.31 -13.69 -7.69
N GLN A 62 -18.50 -14.30 -7.67
CA GLN A 62 -19.76 -13.54 -7.74
C GLN A 62 -20.17 -13.14 -6.32
N SER A 63 -19.86 -11.91 -5.93
CA SER A 63 -20.09 -11.38 -4.58
C SER A 63 -21.43 -10.64 -4.42
N GLY A 64 -22.31 -10.71 -5.43
CA GLY A 64 -23.60 -10.04 -5.46
C GLY A 64 -23.64 -8.90 -6.49
N ASP A 65 -24.82 -8.61 -7.04
CA ASP A 65 -25.01 -7.49 -7.97
C ASP A 65 -24.97 -6.16 -7.20
N PRO A 66 -24.01 -5.26 -7.50
CA PRO A 66 -23.89 -3.99 -6.82
C PRO A 66 -25.13 -3.10 -6.89
N LYS A 67 -25.95 -3.24 -7.95
CA LYS A 67 -27.19 -2.47 -8.08
C LYS A 67 -28.26 -2.88 -7.07
N LEU A 68 -28.11 -4.04 -6.44
CA LEU A 68 -29.05 -4.57 -5.45
C LEU A 68 -28.61 -4.31 -4.00
N PHE A 69 -27.42 -3.73 -3.78
CA PHE A 69 -26.94 -3.39 -2.45
C PHE A 69 -27.76 -2.25 -1.84
N LYS A 70 -28.27 -2.47 -0.62
CA LYS A 70 -29.16 -1.53 0.09
C LYS A 70 -28.45 -0.81 1.21
N THR A 71 -27.38 -1.39 1.73
CA THR A 71 -26.61 -0.86 2.86
C THR A 71 -25.11 -0.82 2.54
N TYR A 72 -24.38 0.02 3.26
CA TYR A 72 -22.91 0.04 3.21
C TYR A 72 -22.32 -1.34 3.52
N GLU A 73 -22.93 -2.07 4.45
CA GLU A 73 -22.46 -3.41 4.82
C GLU A 73 -22.65 -4.46 3.73
N ASP A 74 -23.62 -4.28 2.82
CA ASP A 74 -23.72 -5.14 1.64
C ASP A 74 -22.48 -4.97 0.74
N VAL A 75 -22.07 -3.71 0.49
CA VAL A 75 -20.86 -3.39 -0.28
C VAL A 75 -19.63 -3.95 0.40
N TYR A 76 -19.46 -3.67 1.70
CA TYR A 76 -18.29 -4.10 2.43
C TYR A 76 -18.20 -5.63 2.55
N SER A 77 -19.32 -6.32 2.78
CA SER A 77 -19.37 -7.79 2.82
C SER A 77 -19.00 -8.40 1.47
N ALA A 78 -19.44 -7.78 0.36
CA ALA A 78 -19.05 -8.19 -0.98
C ALA A 78 -17.55 -7.96 -1.23
N PHE A 79 -17.00 -6.84 -0.78
CA PHE A 79 -15.56 -6.54 -0.84
C PHE A 79 -14.74 -7.56 -0.04
N HIS A 80 -15.13 -7.82 1.20
CA HIS A 80 -14.48 -8.80 2.07
C HIS A 80 -14.53 -10.22 1.48
N THR A 81 -15.64 -10.59 0.82
CA THR A 81 -15.76 -11.88 0.10
C THR A 81 -14.75 -11.96 -1.06
N GLN A 82 -14.62 -10.90 -1.85
CA GLN A 82 -13.63 -10.85 -2.94
C GLN A 82 -12.20 -10.87 -2.42
N LEU A 83 -11.92 -10.15 -1.32
CA LEU A 83 -10.61 -10.13 -0.69
C LEU A 83 -10.16 -11.54 -0.31
N ASN A 84 -11.01 -12.27 0.42
CA ASN A 84 -10.69 -13.64 0.83
C ASN A 84 -10.50 -14.57 -0.37
N TYR A 85 -11.38 -14.49 -1.37
CA TYR A 85 -11.25 -15.29 -2.59
C TYR A 85 -9.90 -15.06 -3.29
N ILE A 86 -9.52 -13.80 -3.50
CA ILE A 86 -8.29 -13.44 -4.22
C ILE A 86 -7.05 -13.81 -3.41
N VAL A 87 -7.05 -13.56 -2.10
CA VAL A 87 -5.93 -13.93 -1.22
C VAL A 87 -5.73 -15.45 -1.19
N ASP A 88 -6.81 -16.23 -1.11
CA ASP A 88 -6.74 -17.70 -1.15
C ASP A 88 -6.14 -18.22 -2.46
N GLN A 89 -6.55 -17.65 -3.60
CA GLN A 89 -5.93 -18.00 -4.90
C GLN A 89 -4.45 -17.62 -4.92
N LYS A 90 -4.09 -16.43 -4.44
CA LYS A 90 -2.71 -15.95 -4.41
C LYS A 90 -1.81 -16.84 -3.57
N ILE A 91 -2.25 -17.26 -2.38
CA ILE A 91 -1.48 -18.16 -1.51
C ILE A 91 -1.32 -19.53 -2.14
N ARG A 92 -2.38 -20.09 -2.74
CA ARG A 92 -2.31 -21.38 -3.45
C ARG A 92 -1.26 -21.36 -4.56
N VAL A 93 -1.26 -20.32 -5.39
CA VAL A 93 -0.29 -20.16 -6.48
C VAL A 93 1.11 -19.90 -5.95
N SER A 94 1.25 -19.06 -4.92
CA SER A 94 2.55 -18.76 -4.28
C SER A 94 3.19 -20.03 -3.70
N ASN A 95 2.42 -20.88 -3.02
CA ASN A 95 2.90 -22.15 -2.49
C ASN A 95 3.35 -23.12 -3.59
N TYR A 96 2.63 -23.15 -4.73
CA TYR A 96 3.06 -23.93 -5.89
C TYR A 96 4.41 -23.42 -6.43
N ILE A 97 4.56 -22.10 -6.59
CA ILE A 97 5.80 -21.47 -7.07
C ILE A 97 6.95 -21.74 -6.10
N ASP A 98 6.76 -21.55 -4.80
CA ASP A 98 7.77 -21.83 -3.77
C ASP A 98 8.26 -23.29 -3.85
N THR A 99 7.35 -24.25 -4.08
CA THR A 99 7.70 -25.66 -4.26
C THR A 99 8.56 -25.87 -5.51
N MET A 100 8.28 -25.13 -6.60
CA MET A 100 9.09 -25.20 -7.81
C MET A 100 10.48 -24.60 -7.61
N PHE A 101 10.60 -23.47 -6.90
CA PHE A 101 11.90 -22.87 -6.56
C PHE A 101 12.75 -23.80 -5.69
N ALA A 102 12.16 -24.36 -4.63
CA ALA A 102 12.85 -25.30 -3.75
C ALA A 102 13.40 -26.53 -4.51
N LYS A 103 12.70 -26.97 -5.57
CA LYS A 103 13.08 -28.15 -6.36
C LYS A 103 14.06 -27.85 -7.49
N TYR A 104 13.86 -26.76 -8.21
CA TYR A 104 14.54 -26.50 -9.50
C TYR A 104 15.54 -25.34 -9.43
N SER A 105 15.55 -24.57 -8.36
CA SER A 105 16.44 -23.41 -8.21
C SER A 105 16.98 -23.28 -6.78
N PRO A 106 17.62 -24.32 -6.23
CA PRO A 106 18.25 -24.21 -4.92
C PRO A 106 19.34 -23.13 -4.95
N ALA A 107 19.59 -22.47 -3.81
CA ALA A 107 20.56 -21.40 -3.66
C ALA A 107 21.74 -21.84 -2.77
N PRO A 108 22.62 -22.74 -3.25
CA PRO A 108 23.66 -23.35 -2.41
C PRO A 108 24.64 -22.32 -1.83
N PHE A 109 25.02 -21.28 -2.59
CA PHE A 109 25.88 -20.23 -2.07
C PHE A 109 25.22 -19.42 -0.95
N LEU A 110 23.93 -19.11 -1.07
CA LEU A 110 23.20 -18.43 0.01
C LEU A 110 23.09 -19.35 1.23
N SER A 111 22.83 -20.63 1.03
CA SER A 111 22.73 -21.63 2.09
C SER A 111 23.99 -21.79 2.94
N VAL A 112 25.20 -21.49 2.42
CA VAL A 112 26.43 -21.59 3.24
C VAL A 112 26.61 -20.43 4.22
N VAL A 113 25.93 -19.29 3.98
CA VAL A 113 26.06 -18.06 4.78
C VAL A 113 24.83 -17.75 5.63
N ILE A 114 23.79 -18.61 5.58
CA ILE A 114 22.59 -18.48 6.38
C ILE A 114 22.58 -19.55 7.47
N GLU A 115 22.33 -19.11 8.71
CA GLU A 115 22.29 -19.99 9.88
C GLU A 115 21.28 -21.13 9.69
N ASP A 116 21.63 -22.27 10.29
CA ASP A 116 20.86 -23.51 10.34
C ASP A 116 20.68 -24.26 9.00
N CYS A 117 21.02 -23.68 7.84
CA CYS A 117 20.97 -24.39 6.55
C CYS A 117 21.94 -25.59 6.52
N ILE A 118 23.18 -25.40 6.99
CA ILE A 118 24.20 -26.47 7.06
C ILE A 118 23.80 -27.55 8.07
N SER A 119 23.37 -27.16 9.28
CA SER A 119 23.04 -28.10 10.36
C SER A 119 21.78 -28.91 10.06
N THR A 120 20.82 -28.34 9.34
CA THR A 120 19.60 -29.05 8.90
C THR A 120 19.79 -29.83 7.60
N GLY A 121 20.90 -29.60 6.87
CA GLY A 121 21.15 -30.22 5.56
C GLY A 121 20.12 -29.81 4.50
N LYS A 122 19.55 -28.61 4.62
CA LYS A 122 18.49 -28.09 3.73
C LYS A 122 18.91 -26.77 3.09
N ASP A 123 18.52 -26.60 1.84
CA ASP A 123 18.71 -25.35 1.10
C ASP A 123 17.84 -24.20 1.64
N TYR A 124 18.29 -22.96 1.45
CA TYR A 124 17.60 -21.73 1.78
C TYR A 124 16.13 -21.71 1.32
N TYR A 125 15.85 -22.07 0.06
CA TYR A 125 14.48 -22.07 -0.45
C TYR A 125 13.64 -23.26 0.00
N ASN A 126 14.27 -24.28 0.60
CA ASN A 126 13.62 -25.49 1.06
C ASN A 126 13.58 -25.61 2.60
N GLY A 127 13.49 -24.47 3.30
CA GLY A 127 13.31 -24.44 4.75
C GLY A 127 14.58 -24.73 5.55
N GLY A 128 15.76 -24.44 5.00
CA GLY A 128 17.03 -24.49 5.73
C GLY A 128 17.21 -23.44 6.85
N PRO A 129 16.81 -22.17 6.66
CA PRO A 129 17.04 -21.13 7.67
C PRO A 129 16.22 -21.36 8.93
N ARG A 130 16.66 -20.81 10.06
CA ARG A 130 15.97 -20.87 11.36
C ARG A 130 14.50 -20.45 11.26
N TYR A 131 14.25 -19.37 10.52
CA TYR A 131 12.93 -18.79 10.33
C TYR A 131 12.54 -18.80 8.85
N ASN A 132 11.29 -19.11 8.55
CA ASN A 132 10.80 -19.20 7.18
C ASN A 132 9.44 -18.52 7.04
N THR A 133 9.43 -17.30 6.54
CA THR A 133 8.21 -16.50 6.36
C THR A 133 7.96 -16.21 4.89
N ASN A 134 6.69 -16.00 4.56
CA ASN A 134 6.29 -15.48 3.27
C ASN A 134 5.49 -14.20 3.46
N TYR A 135 5.61 -13.27 2.53
CA TYR A 135 4.90 -12.00 2.60
C TYR A 135 4.08 -11.76 1.33
N ILE A 136 2.86 -11.27 1.53
CA ILE A 136 2.08 -10.64 0.47
C ILE A 136 2.18 -9.13 0.68
N GLN A 137 2.71 -8.42 -0.32
CA GLN A 137 2.84 -6.97 -0.26
C GLN A 137 1.56 -6.29 -0.77
N CYS A 138 0.77 -5.71 0.12
CA CYS A 138 -0.43 -4.97 -0.24
C CYS A 138 -0.11 -3.49 -0.47
N THR A 139 -0.89 -2.85 -1.35
CA THR A 139 -0.76 -1.41 -1.63
C THR A 139 -2.12 -0.81 -1.96
N GLY A 140 -2.22 0.52 -1.87
CA GLY A 140 -3.43 1.26 -2.24
C GLY A 140 -4.40 1.45 -1.08
N LEU A 141 -3.91 1.49 0.17
CA LEU A 141 -4.76 1.62 1.35
C LEU A 141 -5.59 2.92 1.34
N GLY A 142 -4.96 4.06 1.02
CA GLY A 142 -5.68 5.33 0.90
C GLY A 142 -6.79 5.26 -0.14
N THR A 143 -6.45 4.76 -1.33
CA THR A 143 -7.38 4.72 -2.48
C THR A 143 -8.61 3.84 -2.22
N VAL A 144 -8.43 2.66 -1.63
CA VAL A 144 -9.57 1.79 -1.29
C VAL A 144 -10.37 2.37 -0.13
N THR A 145 -9.71 2.96 0.87
CA THR A 145 -10.37 3.58 2.03
C THR A 145 -11.24 4.73 1.60
N ASP A 146 -10.69 5.66 0.81
CA ASP A 146 -11.38 6.85 0.34
C ASP A 146 -12.56 6.48 -0.58
N SER A 147 -12.43 5.39 -1.33
CA SER A 147 -13.51 4.89 -2.19
C SER A 147 -14.65 4.32 -1.36
N LEU A 148 -14.35 3.54 -0.33
CA LEU A 148 -15.34 3.04 0.62
C LEU A 148 -15.95 4.18 1.44
N SER A 149 -15.15 5.17 1.83
CA SER A 149 -15.59 6.40 2.53
C SER A 149 -16.60 7.16 1.68
N THR A 150 -16.33 7.31 0.39
CA THR A 150 -17.25 7.96 -0.57
C THR A 150 -18.60 7.25 -0.62
N LEU A 151 -18.58 5.93 -0.77
CA LEU A 151 -19.81 5.13 -0.82
C LEU A 151 -20.58 5.24 0.51
N LYS A 152 -19.89 5.11 1.65
CA LYS A 152 -20.51 5.24 2.97
C LYS A 152 -21.15 6.61 3.16
N HIS A 153 -20.38 7.67 2.94
CA HIS A 153 -20.76 9.04 3.20
C HIS A 153 -21.85 9.51 2.25
N HIS A 154 -21.62 9.48 0.93
CA HIS A 154 -22.52 10.10 -0.03
C HIS A 154 -23.70 9.21 -0.45
N VAL A 155 -23.53 7.89 -0.49
CA VAL A 155 -24.58 6.99 -0.98
C VAL A 155 -25.48 6.51 0.16
N PHE A 156 -24.90 6.01 1.25
CA PHE A 156 -25.66 5.32 2.30
C PHE A 156 -26.07 6.22 3.47
N GLU A 157 -25.22 7.17 3.89
CA GLU A 157 -25.51 8.06 5.01
C GLU A 157 -26.21 9.35 4.57
N GLN A 158 -25.52 10.20 3.79
CA GLN A 158 -26.04 11.51 3.37
C GLN A 158 -27.03 11.42 2.21
N LYS A 159 -26.99 10.33 1.43
CA LYS A 159 -27.83 10.11 0.25
C LYS A 159 -27.76 11.28 -0.76
N THR A 160 -26.59 11.89 -0.88
CA THR A 160 -26.29 12.95 -1.85
C THR A 160 -26.40 12.42 -3.29
N PHE A 161 -25.98 11.18 -3.51
CA PHE A 161 -26.04 10.50 -4.81
C PHE A 161 -26.61 9.09 -4.65
N SER A 162 -27.29 8.57 -5.67
CA SER A 162 -27.67 7.16 -5.69
C SER A 162 -26.45 6.29 -5.99
N LEU A 163 -26.46 5.02 -5.54
CA LEU A 163 -25.40 4.07 -5.86
C LEU A 163 -25.24 3.92 -7.37
N GLU A 164 -26.36 3.83 -8.10
CA GLU A 164 -26.37 3.71 -9.56
C GLU A 164 -25.72 4.91 -10.25
N HIS A 165 -25.96 6.13 -9.77
CA HIS A 165 -25.33 7.33 -10.32
C HIS A 165 -23.82 7.32 -10.12
N VAL A 166 -23.34 7.00 -8.91
CA VAL A 166 -21.91 6.88 -8.63
C VAL A 166 -21.25 5.79 -9.49
N LEU A 167 -21.86 4.59 -9.58
CA LEU A 167 -21.31 3.49 -10.40
C LEU A 167 -21.28 3.83 -11.89
N THR A 168 -22.30 4.53 -12.39
CA THR A 168 -22.35 4.99 -13.79
C THR A 168 -21.31 6.07 -14.08
N ALA A 169 -21.13 7.01 -13.15
CA ALA A 169 -20.09 8.02 -13.25
C ALA A 169 -18.69 7.37 -13.26
N VAL A 170 -18.44 6.43 -12.35
CA VAL A 170 -17.18 5.69 -12.28
C VAL A 170 -16.91 4.90 -13.55
N SER A 171 -17.89 4.14 -14.07
CA SER A 171 -17.71 3.34 -15.29
C SER A 171 -17.44 4.19 -16.55
N ASN A 172 -17.96 5.42 -16.58
CA ASN A 172 -17.69 6.40 -17.64
C ASN A 172 -16.53 7.36 -17.33
N ASN A 173 -15.66 7.02 -16.37
CA ASN A 173 -14.50 7.83 -15.99
C ASN A 173 -14.86 9.30 -15.65
N PHE A 174 -16.00 9.49 -14.98
CA PHE A 174 -16.59 10.78 -14.62
C PHE A 174 -16.87 11.73 -15.79
N LYS A 175 -16.95 11.23 -17.02
CA LYS A 175 -17.28 12.04 -18.20
C LYS A 175 -18.65 12.72 -18.01
N ASN A 176 -18.68 14.04 -18.13
CA ASN A 176 -19.85 14.91 -17.88
C ASN A 176 -20.38 14.89 -16.43
N GLU A 177 -19.62 14.35 -15.48
CA GLU A 177 -19.99 14.21 -14.07
C GLU A 177 -19.02 14.98 -13.16
N GLU A 178 -18.44 16.09 -13.65
CA GLU A 178 -17.40 16.82 -12.91
C GLU A 178 -17.93 17.45 -11.61
N ILE A 179 -19.20 17.87 -11.56
CA ILE A 179 -19.83 18.35 -10.32
C ILE A 179 -19.86 17.23 -9.27
N LEU A 180 -20.26 16.01 -9.67
CA LEU A 180 -20.26 14.86 -8.79
C LEU A 180 -18.83 14.54 -8.33
N ARG A 181 -17.86 14.50 -9.26
CA ARG A 181 -16.46 14.20 -8.94
C ARG A 181 -15.85 15.22 -7.99
N GLN A 182 -16.05 16.51 -8.24
CA GLN A 182 -15.56 17.59 -7.37
C GLN A 182 -16.27 17.60 -6.01
N THR A 183 -17.55 17.23 -5.97
CA THR A 183 -18.24 17.05 -4.68
C THR A 183 -17.59 15.94 -3.89
N ILE A 184 -17.35 14.78 -4.50
CA ILE A 184 -16.67 13.65 -3.85
C ILE A 184 -15.29 14.07 -3.33
N VAL A 185 -14.43 14.62 -4.19
CA VAL A 185 -13.04 14.93 -3.85
C VAL A 185 -12.93 15.96 -2.71
N ASN A 186 -13.85 16.94 -2.66
CA ASN A 186 -13.76 18.06 -1.71
C ASN A 186 -14.70 17.95 -0.50
N ARG A 187 -15.68 17.04 -0.53
CA ARG A 187 -16.73 16.91 0.50
C ARG A 187 -16.88 15.50 1.07
N THR A 188 -15.91 14.63 0.83
CA THR A 188 -15.81 13.32 1.49
C THR A 188 -14.70 13.35 2.56
N PRO A 189 -14.91 12.75 3.75
CA PRO A 189 -13.81 12.51 4.68
C PRO A 189 -12.83 11.49 4.09
N PHE A 190 -11.57 11.87 3.89
CA PHE A 190 -10.51 11.00 3.36
C PHE A 190 -9.43 10.69 4.39
N PHE A 191 -8.79 9.53 4.21
CA PHE A 191 -7.75 9.00 5.10
C PHE A 191 -6.51 9.92 5.13
N GLY A 192 -5.87 10.03 6.30
CA GLY A 192 -4.67 10.86 6.47
C GLY A 192 -4.93 12.24 7.07
N ASN A 193 -6.16 12.50 7.53
CA ASN A 193 -6.58 13.82 8.04
C ASN A 193 -6.92 13.83 9.54
N ASP A 194 -6.54 12.77 10.28
CA ASP A 194 -6.98 12.46 11.65
C ASP A 194 -8.51 12.47 11.82
N ASP A 195 -9.23 12.07 10.77
CA ASP A 195 -10.68 11.94 10.79
C ASP A 195 -11.08 10.48 11.04
N ASN A 196 -11.71 10.22 12.19
CA ASN A 196 -12.16 8.88 12.56
C ASN A 196 -13.17 8.27 11.57
N PHE A 197 -13.86 9.06 10.76
CA PHE A 197 -14.76 8.52 9.74
C PHE A 197 -14.00 7.68 8.72
N ALA A 198 -12.96 8.24 8.12
CA ALA A 198 -12.13 7.57 7.11
C ALA A 198 -11.12 6.62 7.76
N ASP A 199 -10.52 7.02 8.88
CA ASP A 199 -9.50 6.21 9.56
C ASP A 199 -10.08 4.89 10.08
N ASN A 200 -11.33 4.87 10.57
CA ASN A 200 -11.99 3.62 10.97
C ASN A 200 -12.24 2.68 9.77
N ILE A 201 -12.42 3.22 8.57
CA ILE A 201 -12.54 2.42 7.35
C ILE A 201 -11.16 1.84 6.98
N ALA A 202 -10.10 2.65 7.02
CA ALA A 202 -8.73 2.16 6.81
C ALA A 202 -8.36 1.06 7.80
N LEU A 203 -8.70 1.22 9.08
CA LEU A 203 -8.50 0.22 10.12
C LEU A 203 -9.19 -1.10 9.79
N ARG A 204 -10.47 -1.04 9.38
CA ARG A 204 -11.24 -2.23 9.01
C ARG A 204 -10.62 -2.95 7.82
N VAL A 205 -10.22 -2.21 6.78
CA VAL A 205 -9.55 -2.78 5.60
C VAL A 205 -8.21 -3.42 5.98
N TYR A 206 -7.38 -2.72 6.75
CA TYR A 206 -6.09 -3.24 7.21
C TYR A 206 -6.26 -4.49 8.08
N ASP A 207 -7.22 -4.49 9.02
CA ASP A 207 -7.51 -5.64 9.87
C ASP A 207 -7.96 -6.85 9.07
N ASP A 208 -8.79 -6.66 8.06
CA ASP A 208 -9.27 -7.73 7.21
C ASP A 208 -8.14 -8.26 6.30
N LEU A 209 -7.26 -7.40 5.78
CA LEU A 209 -6.04 -7.83 5.08
C LEU A 209 -5.14 -8.70 5.98
N VAL A 210 -4.89 -8.25 7.22
CA VAL A 210 -4.11 -9.02 8.19
C VAL A 210 -4.80 -10.36 8.47
N LYS A 211 -6.10 -10.39 8.78
CA LYS A 211 -6.83 -11.64 9.07
C LYS A 211 -6.84 -12.61 7.88
N SER A 212 -6.93 -12.10 6.65
CA SER A 212 -6.96 -12.93 5.46
C SER A 212 -5.59 -13.52 5.09
N ILE A 213 -4.48 -12.95 5.56
CA ILE A 213 -3.11 -13.34 5.15
C ILE A 213 -2.33 -13.97 6.30
N ASP A 214 -2.31 -13.29 7.44
CA ASP A 214 -1.44 -13.61 8.56
C ASP A 214 -1.71 -15.01 9.12
N GLY A 215 -0.63 -15.75 9.35
CA GLY A 215 -0.69 -17.06 9.99
C GLY A 215 -1.01 -18.23 9.06
N LYS A 216 -1.41 -17.99 7.80
CA LYS A 216 -1.63 -19.07 6.82
C LYS A 216 -0.32 -19.84 6.55
N PRO A 217 -0.34 -21.18 6.41
CA PRO A 217 0.88 -21.96 6.29
C PRO A 217 1.56 -21.77 4.92
N ASN A 218 2.90 -21.72 4.91
CA ASN A 218 3.72 -21.86 3.71
C ASN A 218 4.25 -23.30 3.56
N VAL A 219 4.91 -23.58 2.44
CA VAL A 219 5.46 -24.93 2.14
C VAL A 219 6.76 -25.25 2.87
N LYS A 220 7.32 -24.30 3.64
CA LYS A 220 8.62 -24.39 4.33
C LYS A 220 8.47 -24.64 5.84
N GLY A 221 7.24 -24.91 6.31
CA GLY A 221 6.94 -25.11 7.74
C GLY A 221 6.75 -23.83 8.55
N GLY A 222 6.70 -22.66 7.88
CA GLY A 222 6.37 -21.39 8.50
C GLY A 222 5.06 -20.81 7.96
N LYS A 223 4.92 -19.48 8.02
CA LYS A 223 3.64 -18.80 7.82
C LYS A 223 3.74 -17.58 6.90
N TYR A 224 2.62 -17.22 6.32
CA TYR A 224 2.41 -15.97 5.60
C TYR A 224 2.16 -14.83 6.60
N HIS A 225 2.62 -13.64 6.22
CA HIS A 225 2.44 -12.37 6.91
C HIS A 225 2.14 -11.26 5.88
N LEU A 226 1.61 -10.15 6.35
CA LEU A 226 1.31 -8.97 5.52
C LEU A 226 2.48 -7.99 5.53
N ASN A 227 2.81 -7.41 4.37
CA ASN A 227 3.56 -6.14 4.26
C ASN A 227 2.74 -5.10 3.51
N MET A 228 2.94 -3.82 3.79
CA MET A 228 2.30 -2.72 3.05
C MET A 228 3.35 -1.83 2.39
N LEU A 229 3.71 -2.13 1.14
CA LEU A 229 4.66 -1.36 0.32
C LEU A 229 4.35 -1.51 -1.17
N SER A 230 4.79 -0.56 -1.98
CA SER A 230 4.50 -0.55 -3.42
C SER A 230 5.73 -0.63 -4.33
N THR A 231 6.90 -0.15 -3.91
CA THR A 231 8.06 0.11 -4.80
C THR A 231 7.66 1.05 -5.94
N THR A 232 7.22 0.50 -7.09
CA THR A 232 6.65 1.24 -8.23
C THR A 232 5.33 0.64 -8.71
N CYS A 233 4.86 -0.45 -8.08
CA CYS A 233 3.71 -1.21 -8.56
C CYS A 233 2.40 -0.43 -8.44
N HIS A 234 2.30 0.58 -7.58
CA HIS A 234 1.12 1.45 -7.45
C HIS A 234 0.85 2.25 -8.74
N VAL A 235 1.88 2.55 -9.53
CA VAL A 235 1.71 3.16 -10.86
C VAL A 235 1.18 2.14 -11.85
N TYR A 236 1.78 0.95 -11.93
CA TYR A 236 1.30 -0.12 -12.80
C TYR A 236 -0.13 -0.56 -12.47
N PHE A 237 -0.41 -0.77 -11.18
CA PHE A 237 -1.72 -1.11 -10.66
C PHE A 237 -2.78 -0.07 -10.99
N GLY A 238 -2.40 1.21 -10.91
CA GLY A 238 -3.21 2.30 -11.37
C GLY A 238 -3.55 2.25 -12.86
N LYS A 239 -2.55 1.96 -13.72
CA LYS A 239 -2.72 1.83 -15.18
C LYS A 239 -3.67 0.71 -15.60
N VAL A 240 -3.76 -0.37 -14.83
CA VAL A 240 -4.66 -1.50 -15.13
C VAL A 240 -6.00 -1.41 -14.40
N MET A 241 -6.41 -0.20 -14.03
CA MET A 241 -7.64 0.11 -13.31
C MET A 241 -8.43 1.22 -14.00
N GLY A 242 -9.76 1.08 -13.99
CA GLY A 242 -10.69 2.15 -14.27
C GLY A 242 -10.71 3.21 -13.16
N ALA A 243 -11.66 4.14 -13.27
CA ALA A 243 -11.86 5.14 -12.23
C ALA A 243 -12.35 4.49 -10.93
N MET A 244 -12.20 5.19 -9.80
CA MET A 244 -12.61 4.70 -8.50
C MET A 244 -13.61 5.67 -7.82
N PRO A 245 -14.47 5.17 -6.91
CA PRO A 245 -15.45 6.01 -6.22
C PRO A 245 -14.86 7.23 -5.52
N ASN A 246 -13.59 7.23 -5.07
CA ASN A 246 -12.94 8.41 -4.47
C ASN A 246 -12.65 9.57 -5.44
N GLY A 247 -13.12 9.49 -6.70
CA GLY A 247 -12.89 10.53 -7.71
C GLY A 247 -11.56 10.40 -8.46
N ARG A 248 -10.77 9.36 -8.17
CA ARG A 248 -9.58 8.97 -8.93
C ARG A 248 -9.99 8.54 -10.34
N LEU A 249 -9.41 9.18 -11.35
CA LEU A 249 -9.67 8.86 -12.75
C LEU A 249 -9.01 7.52 -13.14
N ALA A 250 -9.49 6.92 -14.23
CA ALA A 250 -8.90 5.73 -14.83
C ALA A 250 -7.41 5.92 -15.14
N GLU A 251 -6.64 4.85 -15.04
CA GLU A 251 -5.20 4.78 -15.37
C GLU A 251 -4.25 5.66 -14.55
N LYS A 252 -4.75 6.55 -13.68
CA LYS A 252 -3.91 7.29 -12.72
C LYS A 252 -3.19 6.33 -11.76
N SER A 253 -2.23 6.79 -10.96
CA SER A 253 -1.65 5.95 -9.90
C SER A 253 -2.68 5.68 -8.78
N ILE A 254 -2.49 4.60 -8.02
CA ILE A 254 -3.11 4.44 -6.69
C ILE A 254 -2.15 4.95 -5.62
N SER A 255 -2.65 5.16 -4.40
CA SER A 255 -1.81 5.47 -3.22
C SER A 255 -0.68 4.45 -3.03
N ASP A 256 0.51 4.95 -2.69
CA ASP A 256 1.68 4.13 -2.41
C ASP A 256 1.63 3.57 -0.97
N GLY A 257 1.96 2.29 -0.80
CA GLY A 257 2.05 1.65 0.53
C GLY A 257 0.82 1.93 1.41
N THR A 258 1.07 2.60 2.55
CA THR A 258 0.04 3.10 3.50
C THR A 258 -0.14 4.61 3.46
N SER A 259 0.44 5.32 2.50
CA SER A 259 0.30 6.77 2.37
C SER A 259 -1.15 7.16 2.05
N PRO A 260 -1.60 8.37 2.43
CA PRO A 260 -2.85 8.95 1.94
C PRO A 260 -2.92 8.96 0.40
N SER A 261 -4.14 9.03 -0.15
CA SER A 261 -4.29 9.27 -1.58
C SER A 261 -3.69 10.63 -1.97
N HIS A 262 -3.12 10.72 -3.17
CA HIS A 262 -2.50 11.93 -3.71
C HIS A 262 -3.40 13.17 -3.55
N GLY A 263 -2.92 14.18 -2.81
CA GLY A 263 -3.63 15.44 -2.60
C GLY A 263 -4.79 15.39 -1.59
N CYS A 264 -5.02 14.26 -0.92
CA CYS A 264 -6.15 14.09 -0.01
C CYS A 264 -5.82 14.41 1.46
N ASP A 265 -4.55 14.43 1.86
CA ASP A 265 -4.07 14.87 3.17
C ASP A 265 -3.93 16.40 3.22
N ILE A 266 -4.96 17.07 3.74
CA ILE A 266 -5.08 18.54 3.75
C ILE A 266 -4.91 19.15 5.16
N ASN A 267 -4.76 18.30 6.18
CA ASN A 267 -4.58 18.72 7.59
C ASN A 267 -3.11 18.66 8.07
N GLY A 268 -2.16 18.52 7.13
CA GLY A 268 -0.72 18.52 7.39
C GLY A 268 -0.16 17.17 7.90
N PRO A 269 1.17 17.07 7.98
CA PRO A 269 1.87 15.79 8.21
C PRO A 269 1.63 15.25 9.61
N SER A 270 1.38 16.12 10.59
CA SER A 270 0.97 15.73 11.94
C SER A 270 -0.35 14.97 11.97
N ALA A 271 -1.32 15.32 11.12
CA ALA A 271 -2.59 14.60 10.98
C ALA A 271 -2.37 13.25 10.28
N VAL A 272 -1.52 13.20 9.25
CA VAL A 272 -1.16 11.97 8.55
C VAL A 272 -0.56 10.94 9.50
N ILE A 273 0.42 11.33 10.32
CA ILE A 273 1.03 10.38 11.27
C ILE A 273 0.01 9.90 12.33
N ARG A 274 -0.93 10.77 12.76
CA ARG A 274 -1.97 10.39 13.72
C ARG A 274 -2.96 9.40 13.10
N SER A 275 -3.39 9.61 11.85
CA SER A 275 -4.19 8.64 11.11
C SER A 275 -3.48 7.29 10.95
N LEU A 276 -2.20 7.30 10.54
CA LEU A 276 -1.46 6.05 10.32
C LEU A 276 -1.20 5.29 11.62
N THR A 277 -0.88 5.98 12.72
CA THR A 277 -0.60 5.33 14.02
C THR A 277 -1.83 4.68 14.67
N LYS A 278 -3.02 4.88 14.10
CA LYS A 278 -4.20 4.09 14.48
C LYS A 278 -4.06 2.63 14.03
N LEU A 279 -3.32 2.38 12.95
CA LEU A 279 -3.00 1.03 12.48
C LEU A 279 -2.04 0.36 13.46
N ASP A 280 -2.32 -0.89 13.83
CA ASP A 280 -1.36 -1.70 14.57
C ASP A 280 -0.28 -2.22 13.61
N HIS A 281 0.78 -1.41 13.45
CA HIS A 281 1.93 -1.73 12.61
C HIS A 281 2.62 -3.04 13.04
N THR A 282 2.53 -3.40 14.32
CA THR A 282 3.23 -4.56 14.89
C THR A 282 2.75 -5.92 14.36
N ARG A 283 1.59 -5.91 13.69
CA ARG A 283 0.94 -7.05 13.03
C ARG A 283 1.31 -7.22 11.56
N SER A 284 2.17 -6.36 11.03
CA SER A 284 2.74 -6.48 9.68
C SER A 284 4.25 -6.76 9.75
N GLY A 285 4.87 -7.16 8.64
CA GLY A 285 6.32 -7.14 8.45
C GLY A 285 6.84 -5.83 7.87
N GLY A 286 6.06 -4.76 8.04
CA GLY A 286 6.42 -3.40 7.71
C GLY A 286 5.36 -2.68 6.88
N THR A 287 5.31 -1.37 7.08
CA THR A 287 4.41 -0.44 6.37
C THR A 287 5.20 0.77 5.88
N LEU A 288 4.81 1.34 4.74
CA LEU A 288 5.54 2.42 4.10
C LEU A 288 4.74 3.72 4.07
N LEU A 289 5.27 4.78 4.68
CA LEU A 289 4.77 6.14 4.57
C LEU A 289 5.76 7.04 3.81
N ASN A 290 5.27 7.65 2.72
CA ASN A 290 5.91 8.76 2.05
C ASN A 290 5.36 10.10 2.54
N GLN A 291 6.25 11.08 2.74
CA GLN A 291 5.90 12.47 2.95
C GLN A 291 6.77 13.35 2.05
N ARG A 292 6.21 14.44 1.53
CA ARG A 292 6.94 15.39 0.71
C ARG A 292 6.77 16.80 1.29
N PHE A 293 7.87 17.53 1.35
CA PHE A 293 7.98 18.85 1.95
C PHE A 293 8.64 19.83 0.99
N LEU A 294 8.23 21.10 1.06
CA LEU A 294 8.94 22.18 0.40
C LEU A 294 10.37 22.33 0.98
N PRO A 295 11.39 22.60 0.15
CA PRO A 295 12.74 22.88 0.64
C PRO A 295 12.81 24.06 1.63
N SER A 296 11.90 25.03 1.52
CA SER A 296 11.79 26.17 2.44
C SER A 296 11.52 25.76 3.89
N LEU A 297 10.89 24.60 4.11
CA LEU A 297 10.55 24.09 5.44
C LEU A 297 11.72 23.49 6.21
N LEU A 298 12.93 23.40 5.64
CA LEU A 298 14.10 22.83 6.33
C LEU A 298 15.32 23.73 6.24
N LYS A 299 15.12 25.04 5.99
CA LYS A 299 16.23 26.00 5.83
C LYS A 299 16.87 26.43 7.15
N ARG A 300 16.16 26.33 8.29
CA ARG A 300 16.62 26.83 9.60
C ARG A 300 16.71 25.70 10.60
N ASP A 301 17.61 25.82 11.56
CA ASP A 301 17.81 24.82 12.63
C ASP A 301 16.51 24.53 13.40
N GLU A 302 15.68 25.55 13.65
CA GLU A 302 14.39 25.37 14.30
C GLU A 302 13.41 24.52 13.48
N ASP A 303 13.52 24.53 12.15
CA ASP A 303 12.66 23.75 11.28
C ASP A 303 13.13 22.28 11.20
N ILE A 304 14.45 22.05 11.24
CA ILE A 304 15.04 20.71 11.39
C ILE A 304 14.57 20.06 12.71
N ILE A 305 14.49 20.85 13.80
CA ILE A 305 13.95 20.38 15.09
C ILE A 305 12.48 19.96 14.96
N LYS A 306 11.66 20.66 14.16
CA LYS A 306 10.25 20.28 13.93
C LYS A 306 10.14 18.93 13.20
N LEU A 307 10.94 18.71 12.16
CA LEU A 307 11.00 17.41 11.49
C LEU A 307 11.44 16.30 12.45
N GLY A 308 12.47 16.57 13.27
CA GLY A 308 12.92 15.64 14.31
C GLY A 308 11.80 15.28 15.30
N LYS A 309 10.98 16.27 15.71
CA LYS A 309 9.81 16.04 16.56
C LYS A 309 8.72 15.22 15.86
N LEU A 310 8.43 15.48 14.58
CA LEU A 310 7.47 14.69 13.79
C LEU A 310 7.88 13.22 13.75
N ILE A 311 9.15 12.94 13.42
CA ILE A 311 9.72 11.58 13.38
C ILE A 311 9.60 10.91 14.76
N ARG A 312 10.00 11.61 15.82
CA ARG A 312 9.93 11.08 17.20
C ARG A 312 8.48 10.79 17.61
N SER A 313 7.55 11.69 17.33
CA SER A 313 6.13 11.49 17.60
C SER A 313 5.58 10.26 16.88
N TYR A 314 5.88 10.11 15.58
CA TYR A 314 5.41 8.97 14.80
C TYR A 314 5.87 7.64 15.40
N PHE A 315 7.15 7.51 15.75
CA PHE A 315 7.68 6.27 16.33
C PHE A 315 7.24 6.03 17.78
N ILE A 316 7.06 7.07 18.60
CA ILE A 316 6.50 6.93 19.96
C ILE A 316 5.05 6.41 19.90
N LEU A 317 4.30 6.84 18.90
CA LEU A 317 2.92 6.40 18.66
C LEU A 317 2.82 5.03 17.99
N GLY A 318 3.96 4.34 17.74
CA GLY A 318 3.99 2.98 17.20
C GLY A 318 4.12 2.88 15.68
N GLY A 319 4.43 3.99 14.99
CA GLY A 319 4.74 3.99 13.56
C GLY A 319 5.96 3.15 13.19
N HIS A 320 5.94 2.54 12.00
CA HIS A 320 7.03 1.68 11.50
C HIS A 320 8.13 2.46 10.78
N HIS A 321 7.76 3.15 9.70
CA HIS A 321 8.71 3.75 8.77
C HIS A 321 8.10 4.99 8.12
N ILE A 322 8.90 6.06 8.03
CA ILE A 322 8.57 7.31 7.34
C ILE A 322 9.79 7.75 6.52
N GLN A 323 9.55 8.23 5.30
CA GLN A 323 10.59 8.76 4.43
C GLN A 323 10.15 10.06 3.76
N PHE A 324 11.13 10.88 3.36
CA PHE A 324 10.89 12.26 2.96
C PHE A 324 11.45 12.57 1.57
N ASN A 325 10.64 13.25 0.75
CA ASN A 325 11.11 14.04 -0.38
C ASN A 325 11.16 15.51 0.02
N ILE A 326 12.31 16.16 -0.15
CA ILE A 326 12.50 17.59 0.10
C ILE A 326 12.76 18.27 -1.25
N VAL A 327 11.69 18.46 -2.02
CA VAL A 327 11.76 18.97 -3.40
C VAL A 327 10.43 19.61 -3.77
N ASP A 328 10.49 20.77 -4.43
CA ASP A 328 9.30 21.50 -4.87
C ASP A 328 8.81 21.07 -6.26
N THR A 329 7.52 21.33 -6.52
CA THR A 329 6.86 20.92 -7.76
C THR A 329 7.46 21.62 -8.98
N ALA A 330 7.87 22.88 -8.83
CA ALA A 330 8.46 23.64 -9.91
C ALA A 330 9.78 23.02 -10.38
N THR A 331 10.61 22.56 -9.44
CA THR A 331 11.88 21.86 -9.72
C THR A 331 11.64 20.56 -10.47
N LEU A 332 10.66 19.75 -10.03
CA LEU A 332 10.34 18.49 -10.72
C LEU A 332 9.82 18.75 -12.14
N ARG A 333 8.97 19.77 -12.34
CA ARG A 333 8.48 20.16 -13.67
C ARG A 333 9.60 20.67 -14.56
N ALA A 334 10.48 21.52 -14.04
CA ALA A 334 11.65 22.01 -14.78
C ALA A 334 12.58 20.86 -15.19
N ALA A 335 12.73 19.83 -14.35
CA ALA A 335 13.49 18.62 -14.68
C ALA A 335 12.82 17.75 -15.75
N GLN A 336 11.48 17.75 -15.86
CA GLN A 336 10.79 17.10 -16.99
C GLN A 336 11.03 17.85 -18.32
N GLU A 337 11.12 19.18 -18.27
CA GLU A 337 11.30 20.04 -19.45
C GLU A 337 12.76 20.08 -19.93
N ASN A 338 13.73 20.13 -19.01
CA ASN A 338 15.17 20.27 -19.30
C ASN A 338 16.00 19.22 -18.53
N PRO A 339 15.82 17.90 -18.80
CA PRO A 339 16.44 16.84 -18.00
C PRO A 339 17.98 16.91 -17.95
N GLU A 340 18.62 17.46 -18.97
CA GLU A 340 20.07 17.63 -19.04
C GLU A 340 20.66 18.52 -17.93
N ASP A 341 19.87 19.46 -17.40
CA ASP A 341 20.26 20.37 -16.32
C ASP A 341 20.06 19.72 -14.94
N TYR A 342 19.33 18.60 -14.87
CA TYR A 342 18.93 17.92 -13.62
C TYR A 342 19.42 16.47 -13.54
N LYS A 343 20.56 16.14 -14.18
CA LYS A 343 21.11 14.77 -14.22
C LYS A 343 21.35 14.13 -12.85
N ASP A 344 21.68 14.96 -11.85
CA ASP A 344 21.97 14.49 -10.50
C ASP A 344 20.75 14.56 -9.55
N LEU A 345 19.56 14.90 -10.07
CA LEU A 345 18.34 15.01 -9.28
C LEU A 345 17.86 13.61 -8.85
N LEU A 346 18.16 13.26 -7.59
CA LEU A 346 17.64 12.07 -6.93
C LEU A 346 16.32 12.39 -6.22
N VAL A 347 15.32 11.53 -6.39
CA VAL A 347 14.05 11.61 -5.66
C VAL A 347 13.74 10.30 -4.95
N ARG A 348 12.98 10.39 -3.86
CA ARG A 348 12.53 9.23 -3.09
C ARG A 348 11.27 8.64 -3.73
N MET A 349 11.30 7.34 -4.04
CA MET A 349 10.14 6.61 -4.57
C MET A 349 9.33 6.00 -3.43
N ALA A 350 9.28 4.68 -3.31
CA ALA A 350 8.68 3.99 -2.16
C ALA A 350 9.71 2.95 -1.68
N GLY A 351 10.51 3.31 -0.67
CA GLY A 351 11.52 2.43 -0.07
C GLY A 351 12.91 2.56 -0.66
N TYR A 352 13.07 3.27 -1.78
CA TYR A 352 14.37 3.53 -2.43
C TYR A 352 14.39 4.92 -3.06
N SER A 353 15.58 5.34 -3.50
CA SER A 353 15.79 6.58 -4.26
C SER A 353 16.32 6.24 -5.64
N ASP A 354 15.97 7.05 -6.63
CA ASP A 354 16.44 6.88 -8.01
C ASP A 354 16.59 8.25 -8.68
N TYR A 355 17.30 8.29 -9.80
CA TYR A 355 17.43 9.50 -10.60
C TYR A 355 16.11 9.82 -11.27
N PHE A 356 15.64 11.06 -11.11
CA PHE A 356 14.37 11.50 -11.69
C PHE A 356 14.35 11.34 -13.22
N ASN A 357 15.52 11.48 -13.87
CA ASN A 357 15.69 11.31 -15.30
C ASN A 357 15.59 9.85 -15.78
N ASP A 358 15.88 8.88 -14.90
CA ASP A 358 15.80 7.45 -15.24
C ASP A 358 14.36 6.92 -15.11
N MET A 359 13.45 7.73 -14.58
CA MET A 359 12.04 7.41 -14.44
C MET A 359 11.26 7.68 -15.73
N ASN A 360 10.28 6.82 -16.02
CA ASN A 360 9.29 7.14 -17.06
C ASN A 360 8.33 8.26 -16.61
N SER A 361 7.59 8.84 -17.55
CA SER A 361 6.70 9.98 -17.30
C SER A 361 5.63 9.70 -16.24
N ASP A 362 5.15 8.46 -16.11
CA ASP A 362 4.12 8.12 -15.13
C ASP A 362 4.66 8.07 -13.71
N LEU A 363 5.88 7.55 -13.53
CA LEU A 363 6.59 7.55 -12.25
C LEU A 363 6.93 8.99 -11.82
N GLN A 364 7.44 9.81 -12.75
CA GLN A 364 7.70 11.22 -12.49
C GLN A 364 6.42 11.96 -12.08
N GLN A 365 5.32 11.73 -12.82
CA GLN A 365 4.04 12.35 -12.53
C GLN A 365 3.50 11.91 -11.16
N GLU A 366 3.69 10.65 -10.78
CA GLU A 366 3.26 10.15 -9.47
C GLU A 366 3.97 10.88 -8.32
N VAL A 367 5.28 11.11 -8.42
CA VAL A 367 6.03 11.89 -7.41
C VAL A 367 5.54 13.34 -7.34
N ILE A 368 5.24 13.93 -8.49
CA ILE A 368 4.71 15.30 -8.59
C ILE A 368 3.32 15.39 -7.96
N ASP A 369 2.46 14.39 -8.18
CA ASP A 369 1.08 14.36 -7.68
C ASP A 369 1.01 14.15 -6.15
N ARG A 370 2.10 13.73 -5.49
CA ARG A 370 2.14 13.60 -4.02
C ARG A 370 2.00 14.97 -3.36
N THR A 371 1.27 15.00 -2.24
CA THR A 371 1.02 16.20 -1.46
C THR A 371 2.31 16.88 -1.04
N GLU A 372 2.43 18.16 -1.41
CA GLU A 372 3.52 19.02 -1.05
C GLU A 372 3.18 19.76 0.24
N ASN A 373 3.78 19.35 1.35
CA ASN A 373 3.52 19.97 2.65
C ASN A 373 4.27 21.30 2.79
N GLU A 374 3.53 22.34 3.19
CA GLU A 374 4.03 23.70 3.42
C GLU A 374 4.14 24.06 4.92
N SER A 375 3.76 23.14 5.82
CA SER A 375 3.90 23.24 7.27
C SER A 375 4.04 21.87 7.95
N PHE A 376 4.38 21.86 9.24
CA PHE A 376 4.46 20.65 10.09
C PHE A 376 3.18 20.40 10.88
#